data_AF-A0A1E4FZ22-F1
#
_entry.id   AF-A0A1E4FZ22-F1
#
_cell.length_a   1.000
_cell.length_b   1.000
_cell.length_c   1.000
_cell.angle_alpha   90.00
_cell.angle_beta   90.00
_cell.angle_gamma   90.00
#
_symmetry.space_group_name_H-M   'P 1'
#
loop_
_entity.id
_entity.type
_entity.pdbx_description
1 polymer ?
#
loop_
_entity_poly.entity_id
_entity_poly.type
_entity_poly.pdbx_seq_one_letter_code
_entity_poly.pdbx_strand_id
1 'polypeptide(L)'
;MRSFFWVLLLGCSAWAATKEFLTGRSENSASVTVTGYADHSGWLGITVTPTSDRYPARSQVIYVRQGNWQQTFPLGSNCSNAKYEVALWESKVAPSQCKTKDCKWCKANGYHMDGLRSYASGTVAR
;
A
#
# COMPACT_ATOMS: atom_id res chain seq x y z
N MET A 1 26.41 -24.00 -54.69
CA MET A 1 25.55 -22.86 -54.36
C MET A 1 24.94 -23.12 -52.99
N ARG A 2 25.24 -22.22 -52.04
CA ARG A 2 24.87 -22.31 -50.61
C ARG A 2 23.47 -21.77 -50.41
N SER A 3 22.67 -22.38 -49.53
CA SER A 3 21.62 -21.66 -48.80
C SER A 3 21.30 -22.41 -47.51
N PHE A 4 21.78 -21.85 -46.39
CA PHE A 4 21.41 -22.22 -45.03
C PHE A 4 20.24 -21.32 -44.60
N PHE A 5 19.11 -21.93 -44.24
CA PHE A 5 17.96 -21.23 -43.65
C PHE A 5 18.21 -21.06 -42.15
N TRP A 6 18.34 -19.83 -41.68
CA TRP A 6 18.32 -19.49 -40.24
C TRP A 6 16.93 -18.93 -39.91
N VAL A 7 16.15 -19.67 -39.11
CA VAL A 7 14.91 -19.18 -38.51
C VAL A 7 15.29 -18.54 -37.17
N LEU A 8 15.28 -17.21 -37.12
CA LEU A 8 15.33 -16.44 -35.88
C LEU A 8 13.96 -16.53 -35.19
N LEU A 9 13.86 -17.35 -34.16
CA LEU A 9 12.75 -17.31 -33.20
C LEU A 9 12.96 -16.10 -32.28
N LEU A 10 12.31 -14.99 -32.63
CA LEU A 10 12.10 -13.86 -31.73
C LEU A 10 11.14 -14.30 -30.62
N GLY A 11 11.69 -14.70 -29.49
CA GLY A 11 10.93 -14.88 -28.26
C GLY A 11 10.42 -13.52 -27.77
N CYS A 12 9.17 -13.19 -28.10
CA CYS A 12 8.45 -12.11 -27.43
C CYS A 12 8.21 -12.51 -25.98
N SER A 13 9.13 -12.15 -25.08
CA SER A 13 8.89 -12.16 -23.65
C SER A 13 7.84 -11.10 -23.33
N ALA A 14 6.57 -11.50 -23.29
CA ALA A 14 5.50 -10.66 -22.74
C ALA A 14 5.77 -10.46 -21.25
N TRP A 15 6.43 -9.37 -20.89
CA TRP A 15 6.43 -8.88 -19.51
C TRP A 15 5.00 -8.43 -19.22
N ALA A 16 4.20 -9.31 -18.61
CA ALA A 16 2.94 -8.91 -18.03
C ALA A 16 3.27 -7.88 -16.95
N ALA A 17 3.05 -6.60 -17.25
CA ALA A 17 3.10 -5.55 -16.26
C ALA A 17 1.97 -5.84 -15.25
N THR A 18 2.31 -6.53 -14.17
CA THR A 18 1.43 -6.78 -13.04
C THR A 18 1.22 -5.45 -12.34
N LYS A 19 0.19 -4.72 -12.79
CA LYS A 19 -0.10 -3.40 -12.26
C LYS A 19 -0.78 -3.57 -10.91
N GLU A 20 0.04 -3.70 -9.87
CA GLU A 20 -0.42 -3.58 -8.50
C GLU A 20 -1.26 -2.33 -8.36
N PHE A 21 -2.35 -2.46 -7.62
CA PHE A 21 -3.22 -1.34 -7.37
C PHE A 21 -3.76 -1.39 -5.96
N LEU A 22 -4.08 -0.21 -5.47
CA LEU A 22 -4.67 0.00 -4.18
C LEU A 22 -5.67 1.13 -4.29
N THR A 23 -6.84 0.92 -3.74
CA THR A 23 -7.91 1.92 -3.64
C THR A 23 -8.46 1.89 -2.23
N GLY A 24 -8.73 3.06 -1.67
CA GLY A 24 -9.43 3.19 -0.39
C GLY A 24 -10.75 3.90 -0.63
N ARG A 25 -11.81 3.44 0.03
CA ARG A 25 -13.13 4.06 0.03
C ARG A 25 -13.69 4.06 1.44
N SER A 26 -14.29 5.16 1.83
CA SER A 26 -15.04 5.28 3.07
C SER A 26 -16.49 5.57 2.74
N GLU A 27 -17.41 4.80 3.32
CA GLU A 27 -18.86 5.00 3.13
C GLU A 27 -19.52 5.66 4.34
N ASN A 28 -18.83 5.70 5.47
CA ASN A 28 -19.27 6.30 6.72
C ASN A 28 -18.05 6.73 7.56
N SER A 29 -18.29 7.48 8.64
CA SER A 29 -17.22 7.95 9.53
C SER A 29 -16.50 6.87 10.35
N ALA A 30 -16.96 5.62 10.32
CA ALA A 30 -16.51 4.55 11.22
C ALA A 30 -15.52 3.59 10.56
N SER A 31 -15.44 3.54 9.23
CA SER A 31 -14.53 2.63 8.53
C SER A 31 -14.00 3.16 7.20
N VAL A 32 -12.86 2.59 6.80
CA VAL A 32 -12.32 2.67 5.44
C VAL A 32 -12.15 1.25 4.92
N THR A 33 -12.75 0.98 3.77
CA THR A 33 -12.59 -0.25 3.01
C THR A 33 -11.49 -0.02 1.97
N VAL A 34 -10.48 -0.88 2.00
CA VAL A 34 -9.37 -0.86 1.06
C VAL A 34 -9.47 -2.10 0.18
N THR A 35 -9.40 -1.90 -1.13
CA THR A 35 -9.37 -2.98 -2.12
C THR A 35 -8.11 -2.85 -2.95
N GLY A 36 -7.45 -3.97 -3.23
CA GLY A 36 -6.23 -3.97 -4.01
C GLY A 36 -5.89 -5.32 -4.60
N TYR A 37 -4.87 -5.30 -5.44
CA TYR A 37 -4.18 -6.46 -5.98
C TYR A 37 -2.69 -6.33 -5.66
N ALA A 38 -2.11 -7.38 -5.10
CA ALA A 38 -0.69 -7.47 -4.82
C ALA A 38 -0.07 -8.59 -5.66
N ASP A 39 0.93 -8.27 -6.48
CA ASP A 39 1.61 -9.26 -7.33
C ASP A 39 2.42 -10.28 -6.52
N HIS A 40 2.92 -9.83 -5.38
CA HIS A 40 3.52 -10.66 -4.33
C HIS A 40 2.91 -10.32 -2.97
N SER A 41 3.07 -11.20 -1.97
CA SER A 41 2.69 -10.87 -0.59
C SER A 41 3.39 -9.61 -0.08
N GLY A 42 2.79 -8.94 0.90
CA GLY A 42 3.34 -7.69 1.43
C GLY A 42 2.61 -7.21 2.67
N TRP A 43 2.86 -5.96 3.02
CA TRP A 43 2.31 -5.31 4.19
C TRP A 43 1.43 -4.14 3.79
N LEU A 44 0.16 -4.19 4.20
CA LEU A 44 -0.82 -3.14 3.96
C LEU A 44 -0.95 -2.31 5.23
N GLY A 45 -0.64 -1.02 5.14
CA GLY A 45 -0.83 -0.07 6.22
C GLY A 45 -1.83 1.01 5.86
N ILE A 46 -2.60 1.44 6.85
CA ILE A 46 -3.45 2.62 6.80
C ILE A 46 -3.05 3.56 7.93
N THR A 47 -2.99 4.85 7.64
CA THR A 47 -2.90 5.91 8.63
C THR A 47 -4.12 6.82 8.45
N VAL A 48 -4.79 7.13 9.55
CA VAL A 48 -5.91 8.07 9.59
C VAL A 48 -5.56 9.22 10.51
N THR A 49 -5.66 10.43 9.96
CA THR A 49 -5.35 11.69 10.63
C THR A 49 -6.66 12.44 10.87
N PRO A 50 -7.14 12.49 12.12
CA PRO A 50 -8.33 13.25 12.49
C PRO A 50 -8.19 14.73 12.12
N THR A 51 -9.32 15.43 11.91
CA THR A 51 -9.32 16.87 11.64
C THR A 51 -9.01 17.73 12.86
N SER A 52 -9.18 17.17 14.06
CA SER A 52 -8.94 17.84 15.33
C SER A 52 -7.61 17.42 15.91
N ASP A 53 -6.77 18.40 16.27
CA ASP A 53 -5.47 18.18 16.93
C ASP A 53 -5.60 17.54 18.33
N ARG A 54 -6.83 17.46 18.86
CA ARG A 54 -7.12 16.77 20.12
C ARG A 54 -6.89 15.26 20.02
N TYR A 55 -6.99 14.68 18.83
CA TYR A 55 -6.89 13.24 18.64
C TYR A 55 -5.65 12.90 17.80
N PRO A 56 -4.78 11.98 18.25
CA PRO A 56 -3.61 11.59 17.49
C PRO A 56 -3.99 10.80 16.24
N ALA A 57 -3.13 10.84 15.23
CA ALA A 57 -3.23 9.97 14.07
C ALA A 57 -3.18 8.49 14.50
N ARG A 58 -3.99 7.65 13.85
CA ARG A 58 -4.08 6.22 14.13
C ARG A 58 -3.54 5.45 12.94
N SER A 59 -2.67 4.48 13.21
CA SER A 59 -2.11 3.62 12.16
C SER A 59 -2.42 2.16 12.45
N GLN A 60 -2.78 1.42 11.41
CA GLN A 60 -3.00 -0.02 11.47
C GLN A 60 -2.26 -0.68 10.31
N VAL A 61 -1.78 -1.89 10.55
CA VAL A 61 -0.99 -2.60 9.57
C VAL A 61 -1.26 -4.08 9.62
N ILE A 62 -1.46 -4.69 8.47
CA ILE A 62 -1.71 -6.11 8.30
C ILE A 62 -0.82 -6.70 7.20
N TYR A 63 -0.63 -8.01 7.26
CA TYR A 63 -0.01 -8.76 6.18
C TYR A 63 -1.07 -9.15 5.14
N VAL A 64 -0.77 -8.96 3.86
CA VAL A 64 -1.63 -9.38 2.74
C VAL A 64 -0.91 -10.42 1.89
N ARG A 65 -1.65 -11.43 1.46
CA ARG A 65 -1.15 -12.45 0.53
C ARG A 65 -1.20 -11.92 -0.90
N GLN A 66 -0.43 -12.55 -1.79
CA GLN A 66 -0.53 -12.34 -3.23
C GLN A 66 -1.97 -12.53 -3.72
N GLY A 67 -2.38 -11.71 -4.69
CA GLY A 67 -3.70 -11.75 -5.31
C GLY A 67 -4.58 -10.58 -4.92
N ASN A 68 -5.88 -10.74 -5.18
CA ASN A 68 -6.90 -9.75 -4.85
C ASN A 68 -7.32 -9.85 -3.38
N TRP A 69 -7.54 -8.71 -2.75
CA TRP A 69 -8.00 -8.64 -1.38
C TRP A 69 -8.88 -7.42 -1.15
N GLN A 70 -9.66 -7.51 -0.09
CA GLN A 70 -10.48 -6.42 0.43
C GLN A 70 -10.35 -6.45 1.95
N GLN A 71 -9.97 -5.32 2.53
CA GLN A 71 -9.80 -5.16 3.96
C GLN A 71 -10.57 -3.93 4.45
N THR A 72 -11.39 -4.13 5.48
CA THR A 72 -12.05 -3.02 6.17
C THR A 72 -11.29 -2.70 7.45
N PHE A 73 -10.94 -1.42 7.61
CA PHE A 73 -10.28 -0.90 8.81
C PHE A 73 -11.29 -0.10 9.63
N PRO A 74 -11.57 -0.50 10.88
CA PRO A 74 -12.37 0.30 11.79
C PRO A 74 -11.55 1.52 12.26
N LEU A 75 -12.16 2.71 12.22
CA LEU A 75 -11.52 3.97 12.58
C LEU A 75 -11.84 4.44 14.00
N GLY A 76 -12.89 3.89 14.61
CA GLY A 76 -13.44 4.34 15.89
C GLY A 76 -14.25 5.63 15.76
N SER A 77 -14.68 6.20 16.89
CA SER A 77 -15.42 7.48 16.91
C SER A 77 -14.52 8.66 16.51
N ASN A 78 -15.15 9.70 15.94
CA ASN A 78 -14.55 11.00 15.60
C ASN A 78 -13.59 11.05 14.39
N CYS A 79 -13.79 10.19 13.39
CA CYS A 79 -13.01 10.25 12.14
C CYS A 79 -13.78 10.88 10.96
N SER A 80 -14.93 11.51 11.20
CA SER A 80 -15.70 12.20 10.15
C SER A 80 -14.85 13.30 9.49
N ASN A 81 -14.73 13.28 8.16
CA ASN A 81 -13.83 14.14 7.36
C ASN A 81 -12.33 14.00 7.65
N ALA A 82 -11.90 12.98 8.40
CA ALA A 82 -10.48 12.70 8.62
C ALA A 82 -9.79 12.40 7.29
N LYS A 83 -8.49 12.69 7.19
CA LYS A 83 -7.67 12.23 6.05
C LYS A 83 -7.19 10.82 6.32
N TYR A 84 -7.18 10.00 5.28
CA TYR A 84 -6.53 8.70 5.36
C TYR A 84 -5.53 8.53 4.24
N GLU A 85 -4.49 7.76 4.54
CA GLU A 85 -3.44 7.33 3.64
C GLU A 85 -3.31 5.83 3.78
N VAL A 86 -3.17 5.13 2.66
CA VAL A 86 -3.04 3.68 2.62
C VAL A 86 -1.90 3.35 1.68
N ALA A 87 -1.06 2.40 2.08
CA ALA A 87 -0.01 1.93 1.22
C ALA A 87 0.31 0.45 1.41
N LEU A 88 0.87 -0.11 0.34
CA LEU A 88 1.34 -1.49 0.25
C LEU A 88 2.86 -1.47 0.13
N TRP A 89 3.53 -2.17 1.05
CA TRP A 89 4.98 -2.33 1.07
C TRP A 89 5.38 -3.78 0.82
N GLU A 90 6.57 -3.95 0.25
CA GLU A 90 7.20 -5.25 0.11
C GLU A 90 7.56 -5.84 1.48
N SER A 91 8.17 -5.04 2.36
CA SER A 91 8.70 -5.50 3.64
C SER A 91 8.57 -4.45 4.75
N LYS A 92 8.66 -4.93 6.00
CA LYS A 92 8.85 -4.06 7.16
C LYS A 92 10.33 -3.71 7.30
N VAL A 93 10.61 -2.44 7.52
CA VAL A 93 11.92 -1.94 7.93
C VAL A 93 12.03 -2.04 9.44
N ALA A 94 13.03 -2.77 9.95
CA ALA A 94 13.28 -2.78 11.39
C ALA A 94 13.65 -1.35 11.87
N PRO A 95 13.24 -0.92 13.08
CA PRO A 95 13.55 0.42 13.56
C PRO A 95 15.05 0.75 13.54
N SER A 96 15.91 -0.24 13.77
CA SER A 96 17.38 -0.14 13.72
C SER A 96 17.93 0.02 12.29
N GLN A 97 17.17 -0.36 11.26
CA GLN A 97 17.55 -0.30 9.85
C GLN A 97 17.07 0.99 9.16
N CYS A 98 16.23 1.79 9.82
CA CYS A 98 15.82 3.10 9.32
C CYS A 98 16.98 4.10 9.40
N LYS A 99 17.73 4.25 8.31
CA LYS A 99 18.88 5.17 8.21
C LYS A 99 18.47 6.64 8.01
N THR A 100 17.22 6.90 7.63
CA THR A 100 16.71 8.26 7.37
C THR A 100 16.56 9.05 8.66
N LYS A 101 17.33 10.14 8.76
CA LYS A 101 17.27 11.08 9.89
C LYS A 101 15.84 11.65 9.98
N ASP A 102 15.30 11.73 11.20
CA ASP A 102 13.95 12.23 11.50
C ASP A 102 12.76 11.46 10.90
N CYS A 103 12.98 10.24 10.40
CA CYS A 103 11.88 9.38 9.93
C CYS A 103 11.08 8.76 11.09
N LYS A 104 10.22 9.58 11.72
CA LYS A 104 9.37 9.17 12.87
C LYS A 104 8.41 8.04 12.51
N TRP A 105 7.86 8.08 11.29
CA TRP A 105 6.86 7.10 10.84
C TRP A 105 7.48 5.71 10.62
N CYS A 106 8.67 5.63 9.99
CA CYS A 106 9.37 4.35 9.84
C CYS A 106 9.80 3.77 11.19
N LYS A 107 10.26 4.60 12.14
CA LYS A 107 10.64 4.13 13.47
C LYS A 107 9.46 3.59 14.28
N ALA A 108 8.28 4.20 14.13
CA ALA A 108 7.08 3.81 14.85
C ALA A 108 6.35 2.63 14.20
N ASN A 109 6.25 2.60 12.87
CA ASN A 109 5.41 1.66 12.14
C ASN A 109 6.21 0.61 11.34
N GLY A 110 7.51 0.85 11.13
CA GLY A 110 8.40 -0.08 10.41
C GLY A 110 8.32 0.02 8.89
N TYR A 111 8.11 1.21 8.33
CA TYR A 111 7.91 1.38 6.89
C TYR A 111 8.58 2.64 6.36
N HIS A 112 9.27 2.49 5.23
CA HIS A 112 9.96 3.55 4.51
C HIS A 112 9.31 3.76 3.14
N MET A 113 9.60 4.87 2.47
CA MET A 113 9.15 5.06 1.08
C MET A 113 9.88 4.10 0.12
N ASP A 114 11.05 3.62 0.52
CA ASP A 114 11.74 2.52 -0.17
C ASP A 114 10.95 1.22 0.03
N GLY A 115 10.66 0.52 -1.07
CA GLY A 115 9.81 -0.69 -1.06
C GLY A 115 8.30 -0.40 -1.02
N LEU A 116 7.90 0.87 -1.17
CA LEU A 116 6.51 1.24 -1.45
C LEU A 116 6.14 0.77 -2.86
N ARG A 117 5.09 -0.05 -2.94
CA ARG A 117 4.63 -0.62 -4.22
C ARG A 117 3.37 0.06 -4.74
N SER A 118 2.46 0.41 -3.85
CA SER A 118 1.24 1.14 -4.20
C SER A 118 0.77 2.03 -3.06
N TYR A 119 0.16 3.16 -3.39
CA TYR A 119 -0.32 4.15 -2.42
C TYR A 119 -1.65 4.73 -2.89
N ALA A 120 -2.55 5.00 -1.94
CA ALA A 120 -3.75 5.80 -2.16
C ALA A 120 -4.05 6.64 -0.93
N SER A 121 -4.73 7.76 -1.13
CA SER A 121 -5.21 8.60 -0.03
C SER A 121 -6.61 9.09 -0.32
N GLY A 122 -7.28 9.57 0.73
CA GLY A 122 -8.63 10.06 0.61
C GLY A 122 -9.11 10.75 1.87
N THR A 123 -10.42 10.97 1.91
CA THR A 123 -11.11 11.57 3.05
C THR A 123 -12.20 10.63 3.53
N VAL A 124 -12.27 10.42 4.83
CA VAL A 124 -13.31 9.61 5.46
C VAL A 124 -14.65 10.30 5.27
N ALA A 125 -15.67 9.54 4.88
CA ALA A 125 -17.01 10.05 4.68
C ALA A 125 -17.60 10.58 6.01
N ARG A 126 -18.69 11.34 5.88
CA ARG A 126 -19.32 11.97 7.04
C ARG A 126 -20.11 10.99 7.89
#